data_AF-A0A3D5QFG8-F1
#
_entry.id   AF-A0A3D5QFG8-F1
#
_cell.length_a   1.000
_cell.length_b   1.000
_cell.length_c   1.000
_cell.angle_alpha   90.00
_cell.angle_beta   90.00
_cell.angle_gamma   90.00
#
_symmetry.space_group_name_H-M   'P 1'
#
loop_
_entity.id
_entity.type
_entity.pdbx_description
1 polymer ?
#
loop_
_entity_poly.entity_id
_entity_poly.type
_entity_poly.pdbx_seq_one_letter_code
_entity_poly.pdbx_strand_id
1 'polypeptide(L)'
;MKTFEEIKEYYFKFPDRSNFIPIFDEEGKNITLYYCDDDGYRKAFLFANTLDLNADFQETDQSFILEKLEDTFEESSAEFEDGEDDFEDVSDILSASYEDAPVIKLVNQIIISAVKAGASDIHFETRANSFLARFRIDGKLRTFKRYPKSLHEAVVARIKVMAMLDVAEGRRPQDGR
;
A
#
# COMPACT_ATOMS: atom_id res chain seq x y z
N MET A 1 -19.26 -12.97 18.08
CA MET A 1 -18.06 -13.40 17.35
C MET A 1 -17.96 -12.50 16.13
N LYS A 2 -16.87 -11.76 15.97
CA LYS A 2 -16.67 -10.90 14.81
C LYS A 2 -16.46 -11.76 13.56
N THR A 3 -16.93 -11.30 12.41
CA THR A 3 -16.75 -12.05 11.17
C THR A 3 -15.30 -11.97 10.71
N PHE A 4 -14.86 -12.96 9.91
CA PHE A 4 -13.54 -12.96 9.27
C PHE A 4 -13.27 -11.63 8.54
N GLU A 5 -14.28 -11.12 7.85
CA GLU A 5 -14.21 -9.89 7.06
C GLU A 5 -14.02 -8.64 7.94
N GLU A 6 -14.71 -8.55 9.08
CA GLU A 6 -14.50 -7.47 10.06
C GLU A 6 -13.09 -7.48 10.65
N ILE A 7 -12.54 -8.67 10.91
CA ILE A 7 -11.19 -8.86 11.44
C ILE A 7 -10.16 -8.43 10.40
N LYS A 8 -10.35 -8.85 9.15
CA LYS A 8 -9.51 -8.48 8.00
C LYS A 8 -9.55 -6.97 7.77
N GLU A 9 -10.73 -6.36 7.74
CA GLU A 9 -10.89 -4.91 7.55
C GLU A 9 -10.24 -4.10 8.67
N TYR A 10 -10.31 -4.57 9.91
CA TYR A 10 -9.64 -3.93 11.03
C TYR A 10 -8.11 -4.03 10.93
N TYR A 11 -7.59 -5.18 10.49
CA TYR A 11 -6.16 -5.35 10.25
C TYR A 11 -5.63 -4.37 9.19
N PHE A 12 -6.38 -4.17 8.11
CA PHE A 12 -6.01 -3.22 7.05
C PHE A 12 -5.95 -1.74 7.50
N LYS A 13 -6.50 -1.40 8.68
CA LYS A 13 -6.41 -0.05 9.26
C LYS A 13 -5.06 0.24 9.91
N PHE A 14 -4.22 -0.77 10.13
CA PHE A 14 -2.88 -0.56 10.67
C PHE A 14 -1.99 0.14 9.64
N PRO A 15 -1.38 1.29 9.98
CA PRO A 15 -0.59 2.09 9.04
C PRO A 15 0.68 1.37 8.61
N ASP A 16 1.22 0.53 9.48
CA ASP A 16 2.38 -0.32 9.23
C ASP A 16 2.07 -1.76 9.66
N ARG A 17 2.24 -2.69 8.73
CA ARG A 17 1.90 -4.11 8.80
C ARG A 17 3.10 -5.00 8.45
N SER A 18 4.29 -4.44 8.30
CA SER A 18 5.47 -5.23 7.93
C SER A 18 5.98 -6.13 9.06
N ASN A 19 5.47 -5.94 10.29
CA ASN A 19 5.99 -6.60 11.48
C ASN A 19 4.96 -7.45 12.24
N PHE A 20 3.71 -7.54 11.77
CA PHE A 20 2.77 -8.55 12.25
C PHE A 20 1.72 -8.90 11.19
N ILE A 21 1.21 -10.13 11.21
CA ILE A 21 0.11 -10.58 10.35
C ILE A 21 -0.80 -11.60 11.05
N PRO A 22 -2.14 -11.44 10.98
CA PRO A 22 -3.09 -12.48 11.36
C PRO A 22 -3.27 -13.51 10.25
N ILE A 23 -3.07 -14.79 10.58
CA ILE A 23 -3.34 -15.93 9.70
C ILE A 23 -4.42 -16.78 10.34
N PHE A 24 -5.41 -17.17 9.55
CA PHE A 24 -6.48 -18.06 9.96
C PHE A 24 -6.15 -19.49 9.54
N ASP A 25 -6.57 -20.48 10.31
CA ASP A 25 -6.50 -21.87 9.87
C ASP A 25 -7.41 -22.14 8.67
N GLU A 26 -7.19 -23.26 7.95
CA GLU A 26 -8.00 -23.65 6.78
C GLU A 26 -9.50 -23.77 7.09
N GLU A 27 -9.88 -23.94 8.35
CA GLU A 27 -11.27 -24.01 8.80
C GLU A 27 -11.84 -22.65 9.26
N GLY A 28 -11.02 -21.58 9.31
CA GLY A 28 -11.38 -20.24 9.77
C GLY A 28 -11.76 -20.15 11.27
N LYS A 29 -11.41 -21.17 12.08
CA LYS A 29 -11.79 -21.28 13.49
C LYS A 29 -10.74 -20.74 14.43
N ASN A 30 -9.46 -20.90 14.09
CA ASN A 30 -8.34 -20.42 14.89
C ASN A 30 -7.57 -19.34 14.16
N ILE A 31 -7.01 -18.41 14.92
CA ILE A 31 -6.21 -17.30 14.41
C ILE A 31 -4.85 -17.29 15.10
N THR A 32 -3.79 -17.26 14.30
CA THR A 32 -2.41 -17.12 14.74
C THR A 32 -1.88 -15.77 14.31
N LEU A 33 -1.37 -15.01 15.27
CA LEU A 33 -0.74 -13.71 15.07
C LEU A 33 0.77 -13.89 15.02
N TYR A 34 1.30 -13.81 13.81
CA TYR A 34 2.73 -13.82 13.56
C TYR A 34 3.30 -12.42 13.77
N TYR A 35 4.48 -12.30 14.39
CA TYR A 35 5.18 -11.03 14.62
C TYR A 35 6.70 -11.20 14.55
N CYS A 36 7.45 -10.15 14.24
CA CYS A 36 8.91 -10.23 14.08
C CYS A 36 9.74 -9.32 14.99
N ASP A 37 9.11 -8.44 15.77
CA ASP A 37 9.77 -7.56 16.72
C ASP A 37 8.83 -7.14 17.86
N ASP A 38 9.37 -6.38 18.83
CA ASP A 38 8.60 -5.87 19.98
C ASP A 38 7.40 -4.99 19.55
N ASP A 39 7.55 -4.22 18.47
CA ASP A 39 6.48 -3.35 17.97
C ASP A 39 5.35 -4.18 17.33
N GLY A 40 5.71 -5.20 16.56
CA GLY A 40 4.83 -6.17 15.93
C GLY A 40 4.05 -6.96 16.98
N TYR A 41 4.72 -7.42 18.03
CA TYR A 41 4.06 -8.05 19.16
C TYR A 41 3.01 -7.12 19.81
N ARG A 42 3.34 -5.85 20.03
CA ARG A 42 2.41 -4.87 20.62
C ARG A 42 1.22 -4.61 19.72
N LYS A 43 1.43 -4.52 18.40
CA LYS A 43 0.36 -4.37 17.41
C LYS A 43 -0.55 -5.60 17.38
N ALA A 44 0.04 -6.80 17.33
CA ALA A 44 -0.69 -8.06 17.39
C ALA A 44 -1.52 -8.18 18.69
N PHE A 45 -0.93 -7.84 19.82
CA PHE A 45 -1.62 -7.87 21.12
C PHE A 45 -2.77 -6.86 21.18
N LEU A 46 -2.56 -5.64 20.68
CA LEU A 46 -3.60 -4.64 20.57
C LEU A 46 -4.73 -5.11 19.64
N PHE A 47 -4.37 -5.72 18.52
CA PHE A 47 -5.31 -6.27 17.55
C PHE A 47 -6.21 -7.35 18.18
N ALA A 48 -5.61 -8.34 18.85
CA ALA A 48 -6.34 -9.42 19.53
C ALA A 48 -7.31 -8.88 20.59
N ASN A 49 -6.83 -8.01 21.48
CA ASN A 49 -7.64 -7.47 22.57
C ASN A 49 -8.75 -6.55 22.07
N THR A 50 -8.50 -5.74 21.05
CA THR A 50 -9.52 -4.82 20.52
C THR A 50 -10.65 -5.57 19.82
N LEU A 51 -10.34 -6.74 19.27
CA LEU A 51 -11.30 -7.58 18.58
C LEU A 51 -11.89 -8.70 19.44
N ASP A 52 -11.44 -8.82 20.70
CA ASP A 52 -11.81 -9.89 21.64
C ASP A 52 -11.56 -11.28 21.03
N LEU A 53 -10.38 -11.46 20.43
CA LEU A 53 -9.98 -12.67 19.74
C LEU A 53 -9.19 -13.60 20.65
N ASN A 54 -9.51 -14.88 20.60
CA ASN A 54 -8.67 -15.94 21.15
C ASN A 54 -7.63 -16.32 20.09
N ALA A 55 -6.44 -15.72 20.19
CA ALA A 55 -5.39 -15.85 19.18
C ALA A 55 -4.10 -16.42 19.79
N ASP A 56 -3.44 -17.29 19.03
CA ASP A 56 -2.08 -17.71 19.33
C ASP A 56 -1.07 -16.68 18.82
N PHE A 57 0.08 -16.56 19.48
CA PHE A 57 1.11 -15.60 19.13
C PHE A 57 2.40 -16.33 18.80
N GLN A 58 2.98 -16.06 17.63
CA GLN A 58 4.19 -16.73 17.17
C GLN A 58 5.21 -15.73 16.62
N GLU A 59 6.43 -15.77 17.17
CA GLU A 59 7.56 -14.99 16.66
C GLU A 59 8.10 -15.62 15.37
N THR A 60 8.43 -14.78 14.38
CA THR A 60 8.94 -15.18 13.07
C THR A 60 9.83 -14.10 12.48
N ASP A 61 10.46 -14.39 11.34
CA ASP A 61 11.24 -13.42 10.60
C ASP A 61 10.34 -12.45 9.80
N GLN A 62 10.83 -11.22 9.60
CA GLN A 62 10.11 -10.22 8.81
C GLN A 62 9.80 -10.71 7.38
N SER A 63 10.70 -11.48 6.78
CA SER A 63 10.52 -12.05 5.44
C SER A 63 9.27 -12.92 5.32
N PHE A 64 8.98 -13.73 6.35
CA PHE A 64 7.80 -14.58 6.38
C PHE A 64 6.51 -13.74 6.44
N ILE A 65 6.52 -12.66 7.23
CA ILE A 65 5.37 -11.76 7.35
C ILE A 65 5.10 -11.06 6.01
N LEU A 66 6.15 -10.62 5.33
CA LEU A 66 6.03 -9.96 4.03
C LEU A 66 5.51 -10.92 2.94
N GLU A 67 6.04 -12.14 2.87
CA GLU A 67 5.57 -13.20 1.97
C GLU A 67 4.06 -13.48 2.19
N LYS A 68 3.65 -13.71 3.44
CA LYS A 68 2.24 -14.00 3.75
C LYS A 68 1.31 -12.81 3.51
N LEU A 69 1.83 -11.60 3.69
CA LEU A 69 1.10 -10.38 3.39
C LEU A 69 0.87 -10.27 1.88
N GLU A 70 1.88 -10.55 1.05
CA GLU A 70 1.74 -10.60 -0.41
C GLU A 70 0.69 -11.63 -0.85
N ASP A 71 0.76 -12.87 -0.36
CA ASP A 71 -0.24 -13.92 -0.63
C ASP A 71 -1.67 -13.44 -0.33
N THR A 72 -1.88 -12.82 0.84
CA THR A 72 -3.19 -12.31 1.28
C THR A 72 -3.70 -11.17 0.38
N PHE A 73 -2.79 -10.39 -0.20
CA PHE A 73 -3.10 -9.30 -1.12
C PHE A 73 -3.44 -9.80 -2.53
N GLU A 74 -2.77 -10.85 -3.00
CA GLU A 74 -3.07 -11.49 -4.29
C GLU A 74 -4.47 -12.13 -4.26
N GLU A 75 -4.82 -12.86 -3.20
CA GLU A 75 -6.17 -13.40 -3.01
C GLU A 75 -7.24 -12.28 -3.01
N SER A 76 -6.95 -11.15 -2.35
CA SER A 76 -7.88 -10.02 -2.36
C SER A 76 -7.98 -9.33 -3.73
N SER A 77 -6.95 -9.40 -4.56
CA SER A 77 -6.93 -8.79 -5.91
C SER A 77 -7.63 -9.69 -6.94
N ALA A 78 -7.49 -11.01 -6.80
CA ALA A 78 -8.18 -12.01 -7.61
C ALA A 78 -9.71 -11.94 -7.43
N GLU A 79 -10.22 -11.55 -6.26
CA GLU A 79 -11.65 -11.28 -6.05
C GLU A 79 -12.15 -10.02 -6.81
N PHE A 80 -11.25 -9.15 -7.28
CA PHE A 80 -11.59 -7.97 -8.10
C PHE A 80 -11.42 -8.19 -9.61
N GLU A 81 -10.97 -9.37 -10.05
CA GLU A 81 -10.65 -9.65 -11.47
C GLU A 81 -11.81 -10.23 -12.31
N ASP A 82 -13.06 -10.25 -11.84
CA ASP A 82 -14.22 -10.59 -12.70
C ASP A 82 -14.68 -9.42 -13.59
N GLY A 83 -13.73 -8.60 -14.05
CA GLY A 83 -13.96 -7.49 -14.95
C GLY A 83 -12.82 -7.39 -15.94
N GLU A 84 -12.95 -8.11 -17.06
CA GLU A 84 -12.11 -7.95 -18.24
C GLU A 84 -11.88 -6.46 -18.55
N ASP A 85 -10.65 -5.98 -18.39
CA ASP A 85 -10.11 -4.97 -19.29
C ASP A 85 -8.60 -5.15 -19.46
N ASP A 86 -8.22 -5.11 -20.72
CA ASP A 86 -6.98 -5.56 -21.32
C ASP A 86 -5.78 -4.68 -20.90
N PHE A 87 -4.92 -5.18 -20.00
CA PHE A 87 -3.62 -4.59 -19.69
C PHE A 87 -2.53 -5.67 -19.64
N GLU A 88 -2.25 -6.29 -20.79
CA GLU A 88 -1.00 -6.99 -21.04
C GLU A 88 0.18 -5.99 -21.02
N ASP A 89 0.77 -5.73 -19.85
CA ASP A 89 2.20 -5.38 -19.69
C ASP A 89 2.60 -5.29 -18.19
N VAL A 90 2.27 -6.33 -17.42
CA VAL A 90 2.61 -6.40 -15.98
C VAL A 90 3.88 -7.22 -15.70
N SER A 91 4.48 -7.85 -16.73
CA SER A 91 5.61 -8.77 -16.55
C SER A 91 6.97 -8.08 -16.41
N ASP A 92 7.14 -6.83 -16.86
CA ASP A 92 8.40 -6.08 -16.73
C ASP A 92 8.54 -5.32 -15.39
N ILE A 93 7.58 -5.48 -14.45
CA ILE A 93 7.57 -4.85 -13.11
C ILE A 93 8.32 -5.70 -12.06
N LEU A 94 8.93 -6.82 -12.44
CA LEU A 94 9.58 -7.77 -11.53
C LEU A 94 11.06 -7.45 -11.18
N SER A 95 11.56 -6.25 -11.50
CA SER A 95 12.96 -5.85 -11.19
C SER A 95 13.12 -4.80 -10.09
N ALA A 96 12.03 -4.33 -9.46
CA ALA A 96 12.10 -3.30 -8.43
C ALA A 96 12.37 -3.92 -7.04
N SER A 97 13.33 -3.35 -6.31
CA SER A 97 13.74 -3.81 -4.97
C SER A 97 12.57 -3.78 -3.98
N TYR A 98 12.63 -4.61 -2.93
CA TYR A 98 11.62 -4.76 -1.87
C TYR A 98 11.12 -3.43 -1.25
N GLU A 99 11.92 -2.36 -1.30
CA GLU A 99 11.54 -1.02 -0.79
C GLU A 99 10.63 -0.23 -1.74
N ASP A 100 10.59 -0.55 -3.03
CA ASP A 100 9.78 0.15 -4.03
C ASP A 100 8.32 -0.34 -4.07
N ALA A 101 8.04 -1.56 -3.58
CA ALA A 101 6.71 -2.16 -3.65
C ALA A 101 5.59 -1.30 -3.02
N PRO A 102 5.76 -0.68 -1.84
CA PRO A 102 4.73 0.20 -1.26
C PRO A 102 4.53 1.50 -2.04
N VAL A 103 5.61 2.07 -2.60
CA VAL A 103 5.58 3.36 -3.31
C VAL A 103 4.97 3.18 -4.70
N ILE A 104 5.27 2.08 -5.39
CA ILE A 104 4.63 1.70 -6.65
C ILE A 104 3.11 1.59 -6.44
N LYS A 105 2.67 0.83 -5.43
CA LYS A 105 1.25 0.68 -5.08
C LYS A 105 0.60 2.04 -4.80
N LEU A 106 1.27 2.90 -4.03
CA LEU A 106 0.77 4.24 -3.72
C LEU A 106 0.58 5.09 -4.98
N VAL A 107 1.57 5.16 -5.87
CA VAL A 107 1.49 5.95 -7.11
C VAL A 107 0.36 5.43 -8.00
N ASN A 108 0.28 4.11 -8.19
CA ASN A 108 -0.79 3.48 -8.96
C ASN A 108 -2.18 3.80 -8.38
N GLN A 109 -2.35 3.70 -7.05
CA GLN A 109 -3.59 4.06 -6.39
C GLN A 109 -3.97 5.54 -6.59
N ILE A 110 -3.01 6.46 -6.57
CA ILE A 110 -3.26 7.89 -6.83
C ILE A 110 -3.73 8.10 -8.27
N ILE A 111 -3.10 7.43 -9.24
CA ILE A 111 -3.48 7.52 -10.65
C ILE A 111 -4.90 6.96 -10.86
N ILE A 112 -5.17 5.76 -10.37
CA ILE A 112 -6.51 5.14 -10.45
C ILE A 112 -7.56 6.04 -9.79
N SER A 113 -7.26 6.60 -8.63
CA SER A 113 -8.17 7.51 -7.92
C SER A 113 -8.44 8.79 -8.71
N ALA A 114 -7.43 9.32 -9.40
CA ALA A 114 -7.58 10.49 -10.26
C ALA A 114 -8.49 10.19 -11.45
N VAL A 115 -8.30 9.03 -12.11
CA VAL A 115 -9.15 8.58 -13.22
C VAL A 115 -10.59 8.39 -12.75
N LYS A 116 -10.81 7.67 -11.65
CA LYS A 116 -12.15 7.47 -11.05
C LYS A 116 -12.82 8.78 -10.66
N ALA A 117 -12.05 9.78 -10.24
CA ALA A 117 -12.55 11.11 -9.90
C ALA A 117 -12.77 12.02 -11.13
N GLY A 118 -12.45 11.57 -12.34
CA GLY A 118 -12.54 12.38 -13.56
C GLY A 118 -11.58 13.58 -13.55
N ALA A 119 -10.41 13.44 -12.92
CA ALA A 119 -9.42 14.50 -12.85
C ALA A 119 -8.70 14.71 -14.18
N SER A 120 -8.53 15.96 -14.59
CA SER A 120 -7.74 16.30 -15.78
C SER A 120 -6.24 16.27 -15.51
N ASP A 121 -5.84 16.50 -14.26
CA ASP A 121 -4.44 16.56 -13.87
C ASP A 121 -4.23 16.13 -12.43
N ILE A 122 -3.07 15.54 -12.19
CA ILE A 122 -2.56 15.18 -10.87
C ILE A 122 -1.40 16.11 -10.53
N HIS A 123 -1.50 16.77 -9.38
CA HIS A 123 -0.49 17.69 -8.86
C HIS A 123 0.16 17.10 -7.62
N PHE A 124 1.46 16.84 -7.70
CA PHE A 124 2.27 16.40 -6.57
C PHE A 124 3.04 17.61 -6.00
N GLU A 125 2.63 18.11 -4.84
CA GLU A 125 3.19 19.31 -4.22
C GLU A 125 3.95 18.98 -2.93
N THR A 126 5.21 19.40 -2.84
CA THR A 126 5.95 19.40 -1.57
C THR A 126 5.77 20.73 -0.83
N ARG A 127 5.52 20.67 0.47
CA ARG A 127 5.43 21.81 1.40
C ARG A 127 6.46 21.62 2.50
N ALA A 128 6.66 22.66 3.33
CA ALA A 128 7.68 22.66 4.39
C ALA A 128 7.68 21.36 5.23
N ASN A 129 6.49 20.90 5.65
CA ASN A 129 6.31 19.75 6.55
C ASN A 129 5.40 18.64 5.99
N SER A 130 5.04 18.67 4.71
CA SER A 130 4.11 17.67 4.16
C SER A 130 4.19 17.57 2.64
N PHE A 131 3.82 16.40 2.12
CA PHE A 131 3.62 16.15 0.70
C PHE A 131 2.12 16.03 0.39
N LEU A 132 1.66 16.56 -0.75
CA LEU A 132 0.25 16.62 -1.11
C LEU A 132 0.05 16.07 -2.52
N ALA A 133 -0.95 15.20 -2.68
CA ALA A 133 -1.53 14.90 -3.98
C ALA A 133 -2.82 15.69 -4.13
N ARG A 134 -2.96 16.43 -5.23
CA ARG A 134 -4.14 17.23 -5.55
C ARG A 134 -4.62 16.88 -6.95
N PHE A 135 -5.93 16.92 -7.14
CA PHE A 135 -6.56 16.66 -8.42
C PHE A 135 -7.20 17.93 -8.95
N ARG A 136 -7.03 18.19 -10.24
CA ARG A 136 -7.80 19.21 -10.95
C ARG A 136 -9.06 18.54 -11.50
N ILE A 137 -10.20 18.88 -10.91
CA ILE A 137 -11.52 18.36 -11.30
C ILE A 137 -12.39 19.56 -11.65
N ASP A 138 -12.95 19.58 -12.85
CA ASP A 138 -13.73 20.71 -13.39
C ASP A 138 -13.01 22.06 -13.26
N GLY A 139 -11.71 22.07 -13.56
CA GLY A 139 -10.85 23.25 -13.47
C GLY A 139 -10.51 23.70 -12.04
N LYS A 140 -11.01 23.02 -11.00
CA LYS A 140 -10.74 23.35 -9.60
C LYS A 140 -9.74 22.37 -8.99
N LEU A 141 -8.72 22.91 -8.33
CA LEU A 141 -7.67 22.11 -7.70
C LEU A 141 -8.07 21.70 -6.28
N ARG A 142 -8.38 20.43 -6.07
CA ARG A 142 -8.83 19.85 -4.80
C ARG A 142 -7.74 18.99 -4.18
N THR A 143 -7.52 19.14 -2.88
CA THR A 143 -6.60 18.26 -2.15
C THR A 143 -7.23 16.88 -1.99
N PHE A 144 -6.58 15.86 -2.56
CA PHE A 144 -7.01 14.47 -2.43
C PHE A 144 -6.51 13.89 -1.10
N LYS A 145 -5.18 13.91 -0.89
CA LYS A 145 -4.58 13.35 0.33
C LYS A 145 -3.28 14.08 0.68
N ARG A 146 -3.00 14.13 1.98
CA ARG A 146 -1.74 14.61 2.55
C ARG A 146 -0.93 13.42 3.04
N TYR A 147 0.35 13.44 2.73
CA TYR A 147 1.32 12.40 3.06
C TYR A 147 2.47 12.99 3.89
N PRO A 148 3.18 12.14 4.65
CA PRO A 148 4.47 12.51 5.25
C PRO A 148 5.43 13.03 4.18
N LYS A 149 6.24 14.02 4.54
CA LYS A 149 7.24 14.62 3.62
C LYS A 149 8.27 13.59 3.14
N SER A 150 8.56 12.57 3.94
CA SER A 150 9.50 11.49 3.60
C SER A 150 9.13 10.74 2.32
N LEU A 151 7.85 10.64 1.97
CA LEU A 151 7.41 9.94 0.75
C LEU A 151 7.65 10.74 -0.53
N HIS A 152 8.01 12.02 -0.44
CA HIS A 152 8.17 12.89 -1.61
C HIS A 152 9.23 12.36 -2.59
N GLU A 153 10.43 12.04 -2.10
CA GLU A 153 11.55 11.64 -2.96
C GLU A 153 11.26 10.33 -3.68
N ALA A 154 10.70 9.35 -2.95
CA ALA A 154 10.34 8.05 -3.51
C ALA A 154 9.24 8.16 -4.58
N VAL A 155 8.20 8.97 -4.34
CA VAL A 155 7.12 9.19 -5.33
C VAL A 155 7.66 9.87 -6.59
N VAL A 156 8.54 10.86 -6.45
CA VAL A 156 9.16 11.54 -7.60
C VAL A 156 10.04 10.57 -8.39
N ALA A 157 10.85 9.76 -7.72
CA ALA A 157 11.68 8.75 -8.37
C ALA A 157 10.83 7.75 -9.16
N ARG A 158 9.72 7.26 -8.57
CA ARG A 158 8.81 6.34 -9.26
C ARG A 158 8.18 6.97 -10.50
N ILE A 159 7.68 8.22 -10.41
CA ILE A 159 7.10 8.93 -11.56
C ILE A 159 8.15 9.10 -12.66
N LYS A 160 9.39 9.46 -12.30
CA LYS A 160 10.48 9.59 -13.26
C LYS A 160 10.78 8.28 -13.97
N VAL A 161 10.82 7.16 -13.24
CA VAL A 161 11.01 5.83 -13.85
C VAL A 161 9.87 5.52 -14.83
N MET A 162 8.61 5.73 -14.42
CA MET A 162 7.44 5.48 -15.28
C MET A 162 7.47 6.31 -16.57
N ALA A 163 8.00 7.53 -16.51
CA ALA A 163 8.08 8.45 -17.64
C ALA A 163 9.44 8.39 -18.38
N MET A 164 10.28 7.39 -18.09
CA MET A 164 11.63 7.22 -18.66
C MET A 164 12.55 8.45 -18.50
N LEU A 165 12.45 9.13 -17.36
CA LEU A 165 13.23 10.32 -16.99
C LEU A 165 14.47 9.98 -16.15
N ASP A 166 15.43 10.90 -16.10
CA ASP A 166 16.64 10.73 -15.28
C ASP A 166 16.31 10.94 -13.80
N VAL A 167 16.38 9.84 -13.04
CA VAL A 167 16.13 9.80 -11.59
C VAL A 167 17.14 10.66 -10.82
N ALA A 168 18.41 10.65 -11.22
CA ALA A 168 19.49 11.34 -10.52
C ALA A 168 19.47 12.88 -10.73
N GLU A 169 18.84 13.36 -11.81
CA GLU A 169 18.78 14.79 -12.14
C GLU A 169 17.57 15.49 -11.50
N GLY A 170 17.80 16.31 -10.47
CA GLY A 170 16.74 17.08 -9.78
C GLY A 170 16.78 18.59 -9.98
N ARG A 171 17.76 19.12 -10.74
CA ARG A 171 18.06 20.56 -10.82
C ARG A 171 17.47 21.23 -12.05
N ARG A 172 17.14 20.45 -13.08
CA ARG A 172 16.56 20.94 -14.35
C ARG A 172 15.15 20.38 -14.55
N PRO A 173 14.23 21.15 -15.16
CA PRO A 173 12.95 20.63 -15.60
C PRO A 173 13.13 19.43 -16.55
N GLN A 174 12.23 18.45 -16.45
CA GLN A 174 12.19 17.26 -17.29
C GLN A 174 10.75 16.98 -17.72
N ASP A 175 10.55 16.53 -18.96
CA ASP A 175 9.25 16.22 -19.55
C ASP A 175 9.28 14.80 -20.13
N GLY A 176 8.30 13.98 -19.77
CA GLY A 176 8.13 12.59 -20.25
C GLY A 176 6.73 12.35 -20.80
N ARG A 177 6.41 11.10 -21.14
CA ARG A 177 5.10 10.66 -21.64
C ARG A 177 4.67 9.37 -20.99
#